data_AF-A0A7R9WQ13-F1
#
_entry.id   AF-A0A7R9WQ13-F1
#
_cell.length_a   1.000
_cell.length_b   1.000
_cell.length_c   1.000
_cell.angle_alpha   90.00
_cell.angle_beta   90.00
_cell.angle_gamma   90.00
#
_symmetry.space_group_name_H-M   'P 1'
#
loop_
_entity.id
_entity.type
_entity.pdbx_description
1 polymer ?
#
loop_
_entity_poly.entity_id
_entity_poly.type
_entity_poly.pdbx_seq_one_letter_code
_entity_poly.pdbx_strand_id
1 'polypeptide(L)'
;WTNQPLEVETVLGVEAARTQISSEISYIMNAYGIGIDSRHLLLLSDVMTFKGEVLGITRFGVSKMRESVLMLASFEKTTDHLFDASVHGRTDAIVGVSECIIMGIPIPIGTGLPSLLWKPK
;
A
#
# COMPACT_ATOMS: atom_id res chain seq x y z
N TRP A 1 2.67 -7.68 27.60
CA TRP A 1 3.51 -7.25 26.47
C TRP A 1 3.82 -8.49 25.65
N THR A 2 3.51 -8.46 24.35
CA THR A 2 3.77 -9.54 23.39
C THR A 2 4.42 -8.90 22.16
N ASN A 3 5.27 -9.64 21.45
CA ASN A 3 5.93 -9.18 20.22
C ASN A 3 5.17 -9.63 18.95
N GLN A 4 3.94 -10.12 19.09
CA GLN A 4 3.11 -10.60 17.98
C GLN A 4 1.98 -9.59 17.66
N PRO A 5 2.06 -8.85 16.53
CA PRO A 5 1.06 -7.83 16.20
C PRO A 5 -0.36 -8.37 16.01
N LEU A 6 -0.50 -9.59 15.50
CA LEU A 6 -1.80 -10.25 15.31
C LEU A 6 -2.48 -10.57 16.65
N GLU A 7 -1.72 -10.96 17.67
CA GLU A 7 -2.25 -11.19 19.01
C GLU A 7 -2.75 -9.87 19.61
N VAL A 8 -1.96 -8.80 19.49
CA VAL A 8 -2.35 -7.46 19.96
C VAL A 8 -3.57 -6.93 19.24
N GLU A 9 -3.69 -7.13 17.94
CA GLU A 9 -4.90 -6.77 17.20
C GLU A 9 -6.14 -7.44 17.79
N THR A 10 -6.07 -8.75 18.05
CA THR A 10 -7.22 -9.52 18.56
C THR A 10 -7.62 -9.15 19.99
N VAL A 11 -6.66 -8.78 20.85
CA VAL A 11 -6.92 -8.51 22.27
C VAL A 11 -7.12 -7.01 22.55
N LEU A 12 -6.34 -6.14 21.92
CA LEU A 12 -6.26 -4.71 22.19
C LEU A 12 -6.77 -3.83 21.03
N GLY A 13 -6.98 -4.41 19.84
CA GLY A 13 -7.51 -3.72 18.68
C GLY A 13 -6.44 -3.23 17.69
N VAL A 14 -6.90 -2.82 16.51
CA VAL A 14 -6.06 -2.47 15.37
C VAL A 14 -5.13 -1.26 15.61
N GLU A 15 -5.57 -0.27 16.39
CA GLU A 15 -4.72 0.90 16.74
C GLU A 15 -3.57 0.55 17.69
N ALA A 16 -3.78 -0.42 18.59
CA ALA A 16 -2.71 -0.95 19.43
C ALA A 16 -1.70 -1.71 18.57
N ALA A 17 -2.17 -2.50 17.60
CA ALA A 17 -1.31 -3.22 16.66
C ALA A 17 -0.52 -2.26 15.75
N ARG A 18 -1.17 -1.20 15.23
CA ARG A 18 -0.51 -0.14 14.43
C ARG A 18 0.65 0.50 15.19
N THR A 19 0.39 0.91 16.44
CA THR A 19 1.40 1.51 17.31
C THR A 19 2.54 0.53 17.56
N GLN A 20 2.23 -0.73 17.86
CA GLN A 20 3.22 -1.77 18.09
C GLN A 20 4.11 -2.01 16.85
N ILE A 21 3.53 -2.12 15.65
CA ILE A 21 4.28 -2.30 14.40
C ILE A 21 5.30 -1.18 14.24
N SER A 22 4.88 0.09 14.42
CA SER A 22 5.77 1.23 14.29
C SER A 22 6.92 1.21 15.32
N SER A 23 6.63 0.84 16.57
CA SER A 23 7.64 0.77 17.64
C SER A 23 8.61 -0.39 17.46
N GLU A 24 8.15 -1.56 17.03
CA GLU A 24 8.98 -2.74 16.81
C GLU A 24 9.96 -2.51 15.65
N ILE A 25 9.49 -1.94 14.53
CA ILE A 25 10.36 -1.62 13.40
C ILE A 25 11.38 -0.55 13.83
N SER A 26 10.96 0.48 14.58
CA SER A 26 11.89 1.48 15.08
C SER A 26 12.94 0.88 16.02
N TYR A 27 12.54 -0.03 16.91
CA TYR A 27 13.45 -0.72 17.84
C TYR A 27 14.51 -1.52 17.09
N ILE A 28 14.11 -2.31 16.09
CA ILE A 28 15.02 -3.11 15.27
C ILE A 28 15.98 -2.21 14.48
N MET A 29 15.47 -1.19 13.80
CA MET A 29 16.30 -0.31 12.96
C MET A 29 17.34 0.45 13.79
N ASN A 30 16.96 0.93 14.98
CA ASN A 30 17.87 1.57 15.92
C ASN A 30 18.95 0.60 16.44
N ALA A 31 18.60 -0.67 16.68
CA ALA A 31 19.57 -1.68 17.10
C ALA A 31 20.66 -1.94 16.05
N TYR A 32 20.36 -1.74 14.76
CA TYR A 32 21.34 -1.79 13.66
C TYR A 32 22.02 -0.44 13.37
N GLY A 33 21.74 0.61 14.16
CA GLY A 33 22.29 1.94 13.95
C GLY A 33 21.69 2.70 12.75
N ILE A 34 20.53 2.26 12.24
CA ILE A 34 19.84 2.88 11.11
C ILE A 34 18.82 3.88 11.64
N GLY A 35 19.12 5.17 11.50
CA GLY A 35 18.19 6.25 11.85
C GLY A 35 17.13 6.45 10.76
N ILE A 36 15.86 6.13 11.08
CA ILE A 36 14.71 6.35 10.20
C ILE A 36 13.76 7.35 10.85
N ASP A 37 13.31 8.34 10.09
CA ASP A 37 12.30 9.29 10.56
C ASP A 37 10.97 8.58 10.82
N SER A 38 10.35 8.88 11.95
CA SER A 38 9.13 8.22 12.42
C SER A 38 7.96 8.35 11.43
N ARG A 39 7.92 9.40 10.60
CA ARG A 39 6.88 9.58 9.58
C ARG A 39 6.84 8.44 8.58
N HIS A 40 7.98 7.84 8.23
CA HIS A 40 8.01 6.68 7.33
C HIS A 40 7.44 5.43 7.99
N LEU A 41 7.77 5.22 9.27
CA LEU A 41 7.28 4.08 10.04
C LEU A 41 5.79 4.19 10.33
N LEU A 42 5.31 5.39 10.64
CA LEU A 42 3.89 5.68 10.82
C LEU A 42 3.13 5.43 9.51
N LEU A 43 3.60 5.97 8.39
CA LEU A 43 2.98 5.72 7.08
C LEU A 43 2.93 4.23 6.74
N LEU A 44 4.01 3.49 7.00
CA LEU A 44 4.03 2.04 6.80
C LEU A 44 3.01 1.33 7.69
N SER A 45 2.95 1.67 8.97
CA SER A 45 2.00 1.07 9.91
C SER A 45 0.55 1.39 9.54
N ASP A 46 0.26 2.59 9.05
CA ASP A 46 -1.06 3.01 8.57
C ASP A 46 -1.44 2.21 7.32
N VAL A 47 -0.53 2.07 6.35
CA VAL A 47 -0.76 1.25 5.15
C VAL A 47 -1.02 -0.22 5.50
N MET A 48 -0.40 -0.74 6.55
CA MET A 48 -0.64 -2.11 7.02
C MET A 48 -1.97 -2.29 7.75
N THR A 49 -2.61 -1.22 8.24
CA THR A 49 -3.75 -1.31 9.18
C THR A 49 -5.01 -0.58 8.73
N PHE A 50 -4.98 0.25 7.68
CA PHE A 50 -6.10 1.12 7.28
C PHE A 50 -7.40 0.40 6.91
N LYS A 51 -7.35 -0.90 6.57
CA LYS A 51 -8.55 -1.71 6.28
C LYS A 51 -9.24 -2.24 7.55
N GLY A 52 -8.73 -1.93 8.73
CA GLY A 52 -9.27 -2.38 10.01
C GLY A 52 -8.79 -3.78 10.43
N GLU A 53 -7.88 -4.38 9.68
CA GLU A 53 -7.16 -5.61 10.04
C GLU A 53 -5.66 -5.43 9.73
N VAL A 54 -4.77 -6.16 10.41
CA VAL A 54 -3.33 -6.12 10.10
C VAL A 54 -3.04 -6.92 8.82
N LEU A 55 -2.70 -6.21 7.75
CA LEU A 55 -2.34 -6.78 6.46
C LEU A 55 -0.83 -6.67 6.23
N GLY A 56 -0.19 -7.82 6.02
CA GLY A 56 1.24 -7.87 5.68
C GLY A 56 1.53 -7.37 4.27
N ILE A 57 2.73 -6.80 4.05
CA ILE A 57 3.21 -6.39 2.72
C ILE A 57 3.67 -7.63 1.93
N THR A 58 2.71 -8.45 1.53
CA THR A 58 2.88 -9.69 0.78
C THR A 58 1.82 -9.78 -0.32
N ARG A 59 1.94 -10.72 -1.26
CA ARG A 59 0.93 -10.93 -2.32
C ARG A 59 -0.51 -11.09 -1.81
N PHE A 60 -0.68 -11.66 -0.63
CA PHE A 60 -2.01 -11.88 -0.03
C PHE A 60 -2.54 -10.63 0.68
N GLY A 61 -1.66 -9.84 1.31
CA GLY A 61 -2.08 -8.59 1.94
C GLY A 61 -2.29 -7.48 0.93
N VAL A 62 -1.38 -7.30 -0.03
CA VAL A 62 -1.48 -6.26 -1.08
C VAL A 62 -2.72 -6.47 -1.96
N SER A 63 -3.09 -7.72 -2.25
CA SER A 63 -4.32 -8.03 -3.00
C SER A 63 -5.61 -7.70 -2.25
N LYS A 64 -5.59 -7.64 -0.91
CA LYS A 64 -6.69 -7.11 -0.10
C LYS A 64 -6.66 -5.58 0.04
N MET A 65 -5.48 -4.96 -0.06
CA MET A 65 -5.31 -3.51 0.12
C MET A 65 -5.76 -2.71 -1.10
N ARG A 66 -5.58 -3.25 -2.32
CA ARG A 66 -5.76 -2.50 -3.57
C ARG A 66 -6.58 -3.26 -4.59
N GLU A 67 -7.29 -2.52 -5.43
CA GLU A 67 -8.30 -3.06 -6.34
C GLU A 67 -7.86 -3.10 -7.82
N SER A 68 -6.78 -2.39 -8.19
CA SER A 68 -6.30 -2.37 -9.58
C SER A 68 -5.72 -3.72 -10.00
N VAL A 69 -6.23 -4.23 -11.13
CA VAL A 69 -5.75 -5.47 -11.74
C VAL A 69 -4.34 -5.30 -12.29
N LEU A 70 -4.06 -4.19 -12.98
CA LEU A 70 -2.75 -3.95 -13.59
C LEU A 70 -1.66 -3.79 -12.53
N MET A 71 -1.97 -3.10 -11.43
CA MET A 71 -1.03 -2.95 -10.33
C MET A 71 -0.79 -4.29 -9.62
N LEU A 72 -1.83 -5.09 -9.36
CA LEU A 72 -1.66 -6.42 -8.77
C LEU A 72 -0.85 -7.36 -9.68
N ALA A 73 -1.17 -7.37 -10.99
CA ALA A 73 -0.46 -8.18 -11.97
C ALA A 73 1.02 -7.78 -12.12
N SER A 74 1.37 -6.52 -11.86
CA SER A 74 2.76 -6.02 -11.89
C SER A 74 3.58 -6.42 -10.67
N PHE A 75 2.94 -6.80 -9.56
CA PHE A 75 3.62 -7.18 -8.33
C PHE A 75 4.02 -8.66 -8.34
N GLU A 76 3.04 -9.55 -8.41
CA GLU A 76 3.22 -11.01 -8.51
C GLU A 76 2.01 -11.63 -9.23
N LYS A 77 2.05 -12.92 -9.57
CA LYS A 77 0.86 -13.68 -10.03
C LYS A 77 0.18 -13.08 -11.27
N THR A 78 0.96 -12.52 -12.20
CA THR A 78 0.48 -11.76 -13.37
C THR A 78 -0.61 -12.46 -14.16
N THR A 79 -0.41 -13.72 -14.56
CA THR A 79 -1.38 -14.48 -15.36
C THR A 79 -2.68 -14.74 -14.62
N ASP A 80 -2.58 -15.06 -13.32
CA ASP A 80 -3.74 -15.38 -12.48
C ASP A 80 -4.63 -14.13 -12.33
N HIS A 81 -4.03 -12.96 -12.08
CA HIS A 81 -4.76 -11.70 -11.97
C HIS A 81 -5.42 -11.28 -13.29
N LEU A 82 -4.72 -11.41 -14.43
CA LEU A 82 -5.27 -11.07 -15.73
C LEU A 82 -6.39 -12.04 -16.15
N PHE A 83 -6.22 -13.35 -15.89
CA PHE A 83 -7.24 -14.33 -16.20
C PHE A 83 -8.49 -14.15 -15.34
N ASP A 84 -8.34 -13.98 -14.02
CA ASP A 84 -9.46 -13.71 -13.12
C ASP A 84 -10.22 -12.44 -13.51
N ALA A 85 -9.49 -11.37 -13.84
CA ALA A 85 -10.09 -10.12 -14.32
C ALA A 85 -10.84 -10.29 -15.64
N SER A 86 -10.30 -11.08 -16.59
CA SER A 86 -10.94 -11.35 -17.88
C SER A 86 -12.23 -12.15 -17.70
N VAL A 87 -12.21 -13.17 -16.83
CA VAL A 87 -13.38 -14.02 -16.55
C VAL A 87 -14.50 -13.22 -15.87
N HIS A 88 -14.14 -12.34 -14.93
CA HIS A 88 -15.11 -11.54 -14.17
C HIS A 88 -15.43 -10.18 -14.82
N GLY A 89 -14.85 -9.87 -15.98
CA GLY A 89 -15.06 -8.59 -16.67
C GLY A 89 -14.64 -7.37 -15.85
N ARG A 90 -13.58 -7.48 -15.04
CA ARG A 90 -13.10 -6.37 -14.19
C ARG A 90 -12.51 -5.25 -15.06
N THR A 91 -12.76 -4.01 -14.67
CA THR A 91 -12.21 -2.81 -15.32
C THR A 91 -11.24 -2.10 -14.40
N ASP A 92 -10.15 -1.57 -14.95
CA ASP A 92 -9.17 -0.77 -14.23
C ASP A 92 -9.36 0.72 -14.56
N ALA A 93 -9.36 1.57 -13.52
CA ALA A 93 -9.52 3.02 -13.69
C ALA A 93 -8.23 3.72 -14.12
N ILE A 94 -7.08 3.04 -14.03
CA ILE A 94 -5.77 3.53 -14.47
C ILE A 94 -5.41 4.89 -13.82
N VAL A 95 -5.62 4.95 -12.50
CA VAL A 95 -5.31 6.12 -11.67
C VAL A 95 -4.03 5.90 -10.85
N GLY A 96 -3.69 4.64 -10.57
CA GLY A 96 -2.49 4.30 -9.82
C GLY A 96 -1.21 4.46 -10.64
N VAL A 97 -0.09 4.57 -9.93
CA VAL A 97 1.23 4.81 -10.52
C VAL A 97 1.64 3.70 -11.50
N SER A 98 1.48 2.43 -11.11
CA SER A 98 1.91 1.29 -11.93
C SER A 98 1.11 1.21 -13.22
N GLU A 99 -0.21 1.38 -13.12
CA GLU A 99 -1.17 1.35 -14.21
C GLU A 99 -0.89 2.47 -15.21
N CYS A 100 -0.64 3.69 -14.73
CA CYS A 100 -0.27 4.82 -15.57
C CYS A 100 1.03 4.57 -16.34
N ILE A 101 2.05 4.01 -15.65
CA ILE A 101 3.34 3.68 -16.27
C ILE A 101 3.16 2.61 -17.37
N ILE A 102 2.43 1.54 -17.08
CA ILE A 102 2.16 0.46 -18.04
C ILE A 102 1.44 0.98 -19.29
N MET A 103 0.49 1.90 -19.10
CA MET A 103 -0.28 2.49 -20.21
C MET A 103 0.41 3.67 -20.90
N GLY A 104 1.56 4.13 -20.39
CA GLY A 104 2.28 5.28 -20.94
C GLY A 104 1.54 6.62 -20.78
N ILE A 105 0.67 6.75 -19.77
CA ILE A 105 -0.03 8.01 -19.46
C ILE A 105 0.65 8.75 -18.30
N PRO A 106 0.53 10.09 -18.23
CA PRO A 106 1.10 10.86 -17.12
C PRO A 106 0.55 10.39 -15.76
N ILE A 107 1.45 10.19 -14.79
CA ILE A 107 1.11 9.73 -13.44
C ILE A 107 0.52 10.90 -12.64
N PRO A 108 -0.61 10.73 -11.92
CA PRO A 108 -1.24 11.79 -11.13
C PRO A 108 -0.55 12.00 -9.77
N ILE A 109 0.77 12.22 -9.78
CA ILE A 109 1.57 12.59 -8.60
C ILE A 109 2.59 13.66 -8.97
N GLY A 110 2.97 14.50 -8.01
CA GLY A 110 3.97 15.55 -8.23
C GLY A 110 3.52 16.53 -9.31
N THR A 111 4.30 16.66 -10.38
CA THR A 111 4.00 17.55 -11.51
C THR A 111 2.78 17.14 -12.33
N GLY A 112 2.30 15.90 -12.19
CA GLY A 112 1.08 15.43 -12.85
C GLY A 112 -0.23 15.80 -12.12
N LEU A 113 -0.16 16.39 -10.92
CA LEU A 113 -1.34 16.82 -10.16
C LEU A 113 -1.96 18.14 -10.68
N PRO A 114 -1.20 19.23 -10.88
CA PRO A 114 -1.79 20.49 -11.30
C PRO A 114 -2.17 20.46 -12.79
N SER A 115 -3.42 20.81 -13.09
CA SER A 115 -3.85 21.12 -14.46
C SER A 115 -3.55 22.58 -14.80
N LEU A 116 -2.92 22.83 -15.95
CA LEU A 116 -2.71 24.19 -16.45
C LEU A 116 -3.95 24.66 -17.20
N LEU A 117 -4.51 25.80 -16.77
CA LEU A 117 -5.57 26.50 -17.50
C LEU A 117 -5.01 27.80 -18.07
N TRP A 118 -5.07 27.96 -19.39
CA TRP A 118 -4.69 29.20 -20.06
C TRP A 118 -5.91 29.77 -20.80
N LYS A 119 -6.23 31.05 -20.55
CA LYS A 119 -7.27 31.78 -21.26
C LYS A 119 -6.62 32.79 -22.21
N PRO A 120 -6.71 32.61 -23.54
CA PRO A 120 -6.26 33.64 -24.48
C PRO A 120 -7.08 34.93 -24.32
N LYS A 121 -6.43 36.07 -24.57
CA LYS A 121 -7.09 37.39 -24.66
C LYS A 121 -7.89 37.52 -25.95
#